data_AF-A0A8C8DGT1-F1
#
_entry.id   AF-A0A8C8DGT1-F1
#
_cell.length_a   1.000
_cell.length_b   1.000
_cell.length_c   1.000
_cell.angle_alpha   90.00
_cell.angle_beta   90.00
_cell.angle_gamma   90.00
#
_symmetry.space_group_name_H-M   'P 1'
#
loop_
_entity.id
_entity.type
_entity.pdbx_description
1 polymer ?
#
loop_
_entity_poly.entity_id
_entity_poly.type
_entity_poly.pdbx_seq_one_letter_code
_entity_poly.pdbx_strand_id
1 'polypeptide(L)'
;MFVVESVCVGWFTLEFVLRFINAQSKLAFARGPLNIIDAIAILPYYVSLVVDIGDESQEDVIIGAGRGYLDKLSLVLRLLRALRILYVMRLARHSLGLQTLGLTIQRSIREFGLLLLFVCVAVALFSPLVHLAESELAPFAATHPQHSFSSIPASYWWAIISMTTVGYGDMVPRSMPGQIVALISILSGILIMAFPATSIFHTFSRSYQELKQEYEGLRSFLSP
;
A
#
# COMPACT_ATOMS: atom_id res chain seq x y z
N MET A 1 -21.72 18.67 6.45
CA MET A 1 -20.43 18.04 6.04
C MET A 1 -19.90 18.67 4.76
N PHE A 2 -20.70 18.81 3.70
CA PHE A 2 -20.31 19.43 2.42
C PHE A 2 -19.69 20.83 2.57
N VAL A 3 -20.35 21.77 3.28
CA VAL A 3 -19.82 23.15 3.46
C VAL A 3 -18.43 23.18 4.09
N VAL A 4 -18.19 22.36 5.12
CA VAL A 4 -16.87 22.27 5.77
C VAL A 4 -15.84 21.72 4.79
N GLU A 5 -16.19 20.67 4.04
CA GLU A 5 -15.32 20.10 3.02
C GLU A 5 -14.99 21.12 1.92
N SER A 6 -15.98 21.85 1.41
CA SER A 6 -15.81 22.91 0.41
C SER A 6 -14.89 24.03 0.89
N VAL A 7 -15.06 24.50 2.13
CA VAL A 7 -14.22 25.54 2.71
C VAL A 7 -12.79 25.04 2.91
N CYS A 8 -12.61 23.83 3.45
CA CYS A 8 -11.29 23.23 3.63
C CYS A 8 -10.57 23.04 2.30
N VAL A 9 -11.22 22.42 1.30
CA VAL A 9 -10.64 22.22 -0.03
C VAL A 9 -10.37 23.54 -0.73
N GLY A 10 -11.25 24.54 -0.57
CA GLY A 10 -11.03 25.90 -1.07
C GLY A 10 -9.75 26.52 -0.51
N TRP A 11 -9.58 26.50 0.82
CA TRP A 11 -8.37 26.97 1.50
C TRP A 11 -7.11 26.24 0.99
N PHE A 12 -7.20 24.91 0.87
CA PHE A 12 -6.11 24.08 0.41
C PHE A 12 -5.71 24.30 -1.05
N THR A 13 -6.69 24.58 -1.90
CA THR A 13 -6.46 24.89 -3.30
C THR A 13 -5.78 26.26 -3.41
N LEU A 14 -6.23 27.24 -2.61
CA LEU A 14 -5.60 28.55 -2.53
C LEU A 14 -4.14 28.43 -2.09
N GLU A 15 -3.86 27.69 -1.02
CA GLU A 15 -2.49 27.42 -0.54
C GLU A 15 -1.62 26.76 -1.62
N PHE A 16 -2.17 25.78 -2.35
CA PHE A 16 -1.47 25.10 -3.45
C PHE A 16 -1.18 26.04 -4.62
N VAL A 17 -2.15 26.86 -5.03
CA VAL A 17 -2.02 27.83 -6.14
C VAL A 17 -1.01 28.92 -5.80
N LEU A 18 -1.06 29.49 -4.58
CA LEU A 18 -0.09 30.49 -4.15
C LEU A 18 1.34 29.93 -4.18
N ARG A 19 1.54 28.69 -3.71
CA ARG A 19 2.84 28.02 -3.78
C ARG A 19 3.29 27.76 -5.22
N PHE A 20 2.37 27.38 -6.10
CA PHE A 20 2.68 27.16 -7.52
C PHE A 20 3.10 28.46 -8.22
N ILE A 21 2.45 29.59 -7.92
CA ILE A 21 2.78 30.90 -8.49
C ILE A 21 4.14 31.40 -7.98
N ASN A 22 4.42 31.22 -6.68
CA ASN A 22 5.67 31.68 -6.07
C ASN A 22 6.88 30.77 -6.37
N ALA A 23 6.67 29.60 -6.97
CA ALA A 23 7.75 28.68 -7.32
C ALA A 23 8.55 29.19 -8.53
N GLN A 24 9.86 29.38 -8.35
CA GLN A 24 10.78 29.82 -9.42
C GLN A 24 10.80 28.85 -10.62
N SER A 25 10.56 27.55 -10.41
CA SER A 25 10.50 26.54 -11.47
C SER A 25 9.24 25.67 -11.36
N LYS A 26 8.24 25.97 -12.19
CA LYS A 26 6.92 25.31 -12.19
C LYS A 26 7.00 23.79 -12.39
N LEU A 27 7.91 23.34 -13.26
CA LEU A 27 8.08 21.92 -13.56
C LEU A 27 8.71 21.15 -12.40
N ALA A 28 9.68 21.75 -11.71
CA ALA A 28 10.30 21.14 -10.53
C ALA A 28 9.32 21.11 -9.37
N PHE A 29 8.49 22.16 -9.21
CA PHE A 29 7.40 22.17 -8.26
C PHE A 29 6.40 21.04 -8.53
N ALA A 30 5.94 20.88 -9.77
CA ALA A 30 4.98 19.84 -10.13
C ALA A 30 5.52 18.41 -9.93
N ARG A 31 6.84 18.21 -10.05
CA ARG A 31 7.50 16.91 -9.81
C ARG A 31 7.84 16.63 -8.35
N GLY A 32 7.64 17.59 -7.45
CA GLY A 32 7.92 17.41 -6.01
C GLY A 32 6.92 16.43 -5.36
N PRO A 33 7.38 15.40 -4.62
CA PRO A 33 6.50 14.35 -4.08
C PRO A 33 5.43 14.90 -3.14
N LEU A 34 5.76 15.88 -2.30
CA LEU A 34 4.79 16.54 -1.41
C LEU A 34 3.73 17.35 -2.18
N ASN A 35 4.10 17.92 -3.33
CA ASN A 35 3.18 18.71 -4.15
C ASN A 35 2.23 17.80 -4.95
N ILE A 36 2.70 16.61 -5.35
CA ILE A 36 1.86 15.57 -5.95
C ILE A 36 0.82 15.09 -4.94
N ILE A 37 1.21 14.82 -3.69
CA ILE A 37 0.28 14.45 -2.62
C ILE A 37 -0.78 15.53 -2.40
N ASP A 38 -0.36 16.81 -2.37
CA ASP A 38 -1.29 17.94 -2.25
C ASP A 38 -2.30 18.01 -3.41
N ALA A 39 -1.85 17.76 -4.64
CA ALA A 39 -2.70 17.77 -5.83
C ALA A 39 -3.69 16.58 -5.85
N ILE A 40 -3.23 15.37 -5.52
CA ILE A 40 -4.08 14.17 -5.43
C ILE A 40 -5.12 14.33 -4.32
N ALA A 41 -4.75 14.99 -3.22
CA ALA A 41 -5.69 15.27 -2.14
C ALA A 41 -6.83 16.16 -2.65
N ILE A 42 -6.60 17.31 -3.29
CA ILE A 42 -7.70 18.20 -3.70
C ILE A 42 -8.58 17.64 -4.85
N LEU A 43 -8.05 16.73 -5.68
CA LEU A 43 -8.68 16.25 -6.92
C LEU A 43 -10.06 15.58 -6.74
N PRO A 44 -10.26 14.64 -5.79
CA PRO A 44 -11.57 14.01 -5.56
C PRO A 44 -12.75 14.96 -5.35
N TYR A 45 -12.52 16.12 -4.71
CA TYR A 45 -13.58 17.10 -4.46
C TYR A 45 -14.02 17.76 -5.77
N TYR A 46 -13.06 18.24 -6.57
CA TYR A 46 -13.36 18.86 -7.86
C TYR A 46 -14.00 17.90 -8.86
N VAL A 47 -13.53 16.64 -8.90
CA VAL A 47 -14.13 15.64 -9.78
C VAL A 47 -15.57 15.31 -9.34
N SER A 48 -15.83 15.17 -8.03
CA SER A 48 -17.21 14.96 -7.55
C SER A 48 -18.10 16.16 -7.92
N LEU A 49 -17.60 17.39 -7.72
CA LEU A 49 -18.35 18.60 -8.02
C LEU A 49 -18.70 18.72 -9.52
N VAL A 50 -17.78 18.36 -10.43
CA VAL A 50 -18.04 18.39 -11.88
C VAL A 50 -19.07 17.34 -12.29
N VAL A 51 -19.03 16.15 -11.68
CA VAL A 51 -20.00 15.08 -11.97
C VAL A 51 -21.39 15.44 -11.43
N ASP A 52 -21.47 15.95 -10.20
CA ASP A 52 -22.74 16.35 -9.58
C ASP A 52 -23.41 17.51 -10.34
N ILE A 53 -22.64 18.47 -10.85
CA ILE A 53 -23.16 19.58 -11.69
C ILE A 53 -23.57 19.07 -13.09
N GLY A 54 -22.89 18.03 -13.61
CA GLY A 54 -23.21 17.44 -14.91
C GLY A 54 -24.53 16.65 -14.92
N ASP A 55 -24.85 15.98 -13.81
CA ASP A 55 -26.07 15.16 -13.69
C ASP A 55 -27.37 16.00 -13.65
N GLU A 56 -27.36 17.23 -13.11
CA GLU A 56 -28.56 18.10 -13.12
C GLU A 56 -28.98 18.55 -14.54
N SER A 57 -28.09 18.44 -15.52
CA SER A 57 -28.38 18.80 -16.92
C SER A 57 -28.90 17.64 -17.78
N GLN A 58 -28.99 16.42 -17.23
CA GLN A 58 -29.17 15.19 -18.00
C GLN A 58 -30.34 14.32 -17.53
N GLU A 59 -31.37 14.92 -16.91
CA GLU A 59 -32.59 14.19 -16.49
C GLU A 59 -33.48 13.76 -17.69
N ASP A 60 -33.20 14.22 -18.92
CA ASP A 60 -34.16 14.09 -20.04
C ASP A 60 -33.82 13.13 -21.20
N VAL A 61 -32.70 12.37 -21.27
CA VAL A 61 -32.37 11.66 -22.55
C VAL A 61 -31.96 10.17 -22.51
N ILE A 62 -31.49 9.54 -21.42
CA ILE A 62 -30.75 8.27 -21.60
C ILE A 62 -31.44 7.03 -21.01
N ILE A 63 -32.55 6.62 -21.63
CA ILE A 63 -33.07 5.25 -21.54
C ILE A 63 -32.37 4.41 -22.63
N GLY A 64 -31.33 3.66 -22.29
CA GLY A 64 -30.88 2.53 -23.12
C GLY A 64 -29.37 2.24 -23.19
N ALA A 65 -28.52 3.27 -23.34
CA ALA A 65 -27.07 3.06 -23.57
C ALA A 65 -26.16 3.45 -22.38
N GLY A 66 -26.72 4.13 -21.36
CA GLY A 66 -25.96 4.78 -20.28
C GLY A 66 -25.62 3.90 -19.06
N ARG A 67 -26.28 2.74 -18.85
CA ARG A 67 -26.11 1.96 -17.60
C ARG A 67 -24.67 1.53 -17.33
N GLY A 68 -23.93 1.09 -18.35
CA GLY A 68 -22.52 0.70 -18.19
C GLY A 68 -21.57 1.87 -17.94
N TYR A 69 -21.91 3.07 -18.42
CA TYR A 69 -21.15 4.29 -18.16
C TYR A 69 -21.42 4.82 -16.75
N LEU A 70 -22.69 4.83 -16.33
CA LEU A 70 -23.11 5.18 -14.97
C LEU A 70 -22.53 4.22 -13.92
N ASP A 71 -22.48 2.91 -14.19
CA ASP A 71 -21.84 1.95 -13.28
C ASP A 71 -20.33 2.20 -13.15
N LYS A 72 -19.64 2.49 -14.26
CA LYS A 72 -18.21 2.84 -14.24
C LYS A 72 -17.97 4.17 -13.52
N LEU A 73 -18.78 5.19 -13.74
CA LEU A 73 -18.72 6.46 -13.02
C LEU A 73 -18.94 6.25 -11.52
N SER A 74 -19.89 5.42 -11.12
CA SER A 74 -20.13 5.10 -9.71
C SER A 74 -18.91 4.45 -9.05
N LEU A 75 -18.21 3.56 -9.76
CA LEU A 75 -17.00 2.90 -9.28
C LEU A 75 -15.84 3.90 -9.16
N VAL A 76 -15.67 4.76 -10.18
CA VAL A 76 -14.66 5.83 -10.16
C VAL A 76 -14.93 6.80 -9.01
N LEU A 77 -16.17 7.23 -8.77
CA LEU A 77 -16.53 8.08 -7.64
C LEU A 77 -16.27 7.40 -6.29
N ARG A 78 -16.54 6.09 -6.17
CA ARG A 78 -16.21 5.32 -4.96
C ARG A 78 -14.69 5.28 -4.71
N LEU A 79 -13.89 5.06 -5.75
CA LEU A 79 -12.43 5.10 -5.65
C LEU A 79 -11.93 6.51 -5.29
N LEU A 80 -12.47 7.56 -5.92
CA LEU A 80 -12.14 8.94 -5.60
C LEU A 80 -12.48 9.31 -4.16
N ARG A 81 -13.60 8.82 -3.62
CA ARG A 81 -13.92 8.96 -2.18
C ARG A 81 -12.90 8.25 -1.31
N ALA A 82 -12.44 7.05 -1.68
CA ALA A 82 -11.38 6.36 -0.96
C ALA A 82 -10.05 7.12 -0.99
N LEU A 83 -9.72 7.81 -2.10
CA LEU A 83 -8.54 8.69 -2.17
C LEU A 83 -8.59 9.85 -1.16
N ARG A 84 -9.75 10.17 -0.57
CA ARG A 84 -9.82 11.19 0.48
C ARG A 84 -8.99 10.83 1.73
N ILE A 85 -8.67 9.56 1.94
CA ILE A 85 -7.74 9.18 3.02
C ILE A 85 -6.33 9.72 2.79
N LEU A 86 -5.94 9.97 1.53
CA LEU A 86 -4.65 10.55 1.17
C LEU A 86 -4.50 12.00 1.63
N TYR A 87 -5.59 12.69 2.01
CA TYR A 87 -5.48 14.02 2.62
C TYR A 87 -4.69 13.96 3.94
N VAL A 88 -4.75 12.85 4.69
CA VAL A 88 -3.94 12.64 5.90
C VAL A 88 -2.45 12.70 5.56
N MET A 89 -2.04 12.25 4.38
CA MET A 89 -0.64 12.30 3.94
C MET A 89 -0.10 13.72 3.80
N ARG A 90 -0.96 14.76 3.71
CA ARG A 90 -0.51 16.17 3.73
C ARG A 90 0.10 16.56 5.07
N LEU A 91 -0.22 15.84 6.15
CA LEU A 91 0.46 15.99 7.44
C LEU A 91 1.97 15.73 7.31
N ALA A 92 2.42 15.03 6.27
CA ALA A 92 3.83 14.84 5.99
C ALA A 92 4.56 16.16 5.77
N ARG A 93 3.92 17.18 5.18
CA ARG A 93 4.54 18.50 5.03
C ARG A 93 4.78 19.19 6.38
N HIS A 94 3.95 18.90 7.38
CA HIS A 94 3.98 19.54 8.68
C HIS A 94 4.70 18.72 9.76
N SER A 95 4.91 17.43 9.51
CA SER A 95 5.57 16.51 10.44
C SER A 95 6.94 16.10 9.93
N LEU A 96 7.97 16.55 10.64
CA LEU A 96 9.36 16.10 10.43
C LEU A 96 9.47 14.58 10.55
N GLY A 97 8.73 13.95 11.47
CA GLY A 97 8.73 12.50 11.64
C GLY A 97 8.28 11.76 10.38
N LEU A 98 7.22 12.24 9.72
CA LEU A 98 6.68 11.59 8.52
C LEU A 98 7.54 11.86 7.27
N GLN A 99 8.22 13.01 7.20
CA GLN A 99 9.25 13.26 6.17
C GLN A 99 10.44 12.33 6.33
N THR A 100 10.92 12.16 7.57
CA THR A 100 12.00 11.22 7.89
C THR A 100 11.62 9.79 7.55
N LEU A 101 10.39 9.35 7.85
CA LEU A 101 9.89 8.04 7.44
C LEU A 101 9.90 7.86 5.92
N GLY A 102 9.44 8.86 5.16
CA GLY A 102 9.48 8.82 3.70
C GLY A 102 10.90 8.69 3.13
N LEU A 103 11.86 9.43 3.71
CA LEU A 103 13.28 9.34 3.33
C LEU A 103 13.89 7.98 3.68
N THR A 104 13.54 7.42 4.85
CA THR A 104 13.99 6.08 5.25
C THR A 104 13.45 5.01 4.30
N ILE A 105 12.17 5.10 3.90
CA ILE A 105 11.58 4.19 2.91
C ILE A 105 12.33 4.28 1.57
N GLN A 106 12.64 5.49 1.10
CA GLN A 106 13.41 5.66 -0.14
C GLN A 106 14.81 5.05 -0.05
N ARG A 107 15.48 5.18 1.10
CA ARG A 107 16.82 4.62 1.33
C ARG A 107 16.79 3.09 1.45
N SER A 108 15.80 2.53 2.12
CA SER A 108 15.63 1.09 2.32
C SER A 108 14.83 0.41 1.21
N ILE A 109 14.44 1.11 0.13
CA ILE A 109 13.59 0.52 -0.93
C ILE A 109 14.22 -0.70 -1.59
N ARG A 110 15.56 -0.74 -1.67
CA ARG A 110 16.30 -1.91 -2.16
C ARG A 110 16.17 -3.10 -1.21
N GLU A 111 16.24 -2.87 0.10
CA GLU A 111 16.11 -3.92 1.13
C GLU A 111 14.67 -4.47 1.16
N PHE A 112 13.68 -3.58 1.12
CA PHE A 112 12.26 -3.94 0.99
C PHE A 112 11.96 -4.66 -0.33
N GLY A 113 12.56 -4.21 -1.44
CA GLY A 113 12.41 -4.84 -2.75
C GLY A 113 12.96 -6.27 -2.77
N LEU A 114 14.11 -6.50 -2.13
CA LEU A 114 14.69 -7.84 -2.00
C LEU A 114 13.83 -8.74 -1.10
N LEU A 115 13.30 -8.24 0.02
CA LEU A 115 12.35 -8.98 0.86
C LEU A 115 11.13 -9.42 0.05
N LEU A 116 10.49 -8.47 -0.64
CA LEU A 116 9.31 -8.73 -1.44
C LEU A 116 9.60 -9.76 -2.55
N LEU A 117 10.75 -9.65 -3.21
CA LEU A 117 11.19 -10.61 -4.23
C LEU A 117 11.29 -12.03 -3.67
N PHE A 118 11.95 -12.23 -2.52
CA PHE A 118 12.08 -13.55 -1.91
C PHE A 118 10.73 -14.13 -1.49
N VAL A 119 9.84 -13.31 -0.92
CA VAL A 119 8.47 -13.74 -0.58
C VAL A 119 7.70 -14.13 -1.84
N CYS A 120 7.75 -13.33 -2.91
CA CYS A 120 7.09 -13.64 -4.17
C CYS A 120 7.60 -14.95 -4.79
N VAL A 121 8.91 -15.17 -4.82
CA VAL A 121 9.51 -16.42 -5.34
C VAL A 121 9.05 -17.61 -4.52
N ALA A 122 9.12 -17.53 -3.20
CA ALA A 122 8.71 -18.62 -2.32
C ALA A 122 7.21 -18.91 -2.42
N VAL A 123 6.35 -17.88 -2.47
CA VAL A 123 4.91 -18.05 -2.72
C VAL A 123 4.68 -18.73 -4.08
N ALA A 124 5.38 -18.31 -5.13
CA ALA A 124 5.27 -18.93 -6.45
C ALA A 124 5.74 -20.39 -6.48
N LEU A 125 6.68 -20.78 -5.61
CA LEU A 125 7.19 -22.14 -5.49
C LEU A 125 6.30 -23.05 -4.64
N PHE A 126 5.87 -22.61 -3.45
CA PHE A 126 5.13 -23.46 -2.50
C PHE A 126 3.64 -23.58 -2.83
N SER A 127 3.06 -22.59 -3.52
CA SER A 127 1.63 -22.59 -3.82
C SER A 127 1.20 -23.66 -4.82
N PRO A 128 1.94 -23.94 -5.91
CA PRO A 128 1.67 -25.10 -6.76
C PRO A 128 1.87 -26.43 -6.03
N LEU A 129 2.86 -26.53 -5.13
CA LEU A 129 3.15 -27.75 -4.37
C LEU A 129 2.00 -28.13 -3.42
N VAL A 130 1.48 -27.15 -2.66
CA VAL A 130 0.33 -27.40 -1.77
C VAL A 130 -0.94 -27.66 -2.58
N HIS A 131 -1.12 -26.97 -3.72
CA HIS A 131 -2.26 -27.20 -4.60
C HIS A 131 -2.27 -28.64 -5.09
N LEU A 132 -1.16 -29.12 -5.66
CA LEU A 132 -1.02 -30.49 -6.14
C LEU A 132 -1.23 -31.50 -5.00
N ALA A 133 -0.65 -31.23 -3.82
CA ALA A 133 -0.79 -32.12 -2.68
C ALA A 133 -2.24 -32.25 -2.18
N GLU A 134 -3.04 -31.18 -2.26
CA GLU A 134 -4.43 -31.19 -1.81
C GLU A 134 -5.40 -31.62 -2.93
N SER A 135 -5.13 -31.28 -4.20
CA SER A 135 -6.03 -31.56 -5.32
C SER A 135 -5.94 -33.02 -5.81
N GLU A 136 -4.73 -33.56 -5.93
CA GLU A 136 -4.50 -34.88 -6.53
C GLU A 136 -4.49 -36.00 -5.47
N LEU A 137 -4.00 -35.73 -4.25
CA LEU A 137 -3.67 -36.77 -3.26
C LEU A 137 -4.73 -36.88 -2.15
N ALA A 138 -5.67 -35.93 -2.05
CA ALA A 138 -6.72 -35.94 -1.04
C ALA A 138 -8.08 -35.42 -1.54
N PRO A 139 -8.69 -36.04 -2.57
CA PRO A 139 -10.01 -35.64 -3.08
C PRO A 139 -11.13 -35.68 -2.01
N PHE A 140 -10.98 -36.48 -0.95
CA PHE A 140 -11.94 -36.54 0.16
C PHE A 140 -11.84 -35.36 1.14
N ALA A 141 -10.69 -34.68 1.22
CA ALA A 141 -10.49 -33.53 2.12
C ALA A 141 -11.16 -32.24 1.62
N ALA A 142 -11.49 -32.19 0.32
CA ALA A 142 -12.22 -31.12 -0.34
C ALA A 142 -13.75 -31.14 -0.05
N THR A 143 -14.17 -31.67 1.10
CA THR A 143 -15.60 -31.78 1.47
C THR A 143 -16.29 -30.41 1.62
N HIS A 144 -15.51 -29.33 1.71
CA HIS A 144 -16.02 -27.95 1.74
C HIS A 144 -15.49 -27.16 0.53
N PRO A 145 -16.32 -26.92 -0.51
CA PRO A 145 -15.89 -26.23 -1.73
C PRO A 145 -15.48 -24.77 -1.49
N GLN A 146 -15.84 -24.16 -0.36
CA GLN A 146 -15.47 -22.77 -0.03
C GLN A 146 -14.09 -22.60 0.62
N HIS A 147 -13.44 -23.69 1.04
CA HIS A 147 -12.15 -23.66 1.77
C HIS A 147 -11.05 -24.51 1.11
N SER A 148 -11.23 -24.85 -0.17
CA SER A 148 -10.37 -25.78 -0.89
C SER A 148 -9.36 -25.03 -1.77
N PHE A 149 -8.19 -25.62 -1.99
CA PHE A 149 -7.15 -25.12 -2.90
C PHE A 149 -7.60 -25.29 -4.36
N SER A 150 -8.55 -24.46 -4.81
CA SER A 150 -9.22 -24.63 -6.12
C SER A 150 -8.33 -24.32 -7.33
N SER A 151 -7.33 -23.46 -7.16
CA SER A 151 -6.42 -23.05 -8.22
C SER A 151 -5.09 -22.58 -7.63
N ILE A 152 -4.03 -22.58 -8.43
CA ILE A 152 -2.71 -22.07 -8.00
C ILE A 152 -2.79 -20.62 -7.48
N PRO A 153 -3.53 -19.69 -8.12
CA PRO A 153 -3.71 -18.35 -7.57
C PRO A 153 -4.45 -18.30 -6.23
N ALA A 154 -5.42 -19.20 -6.01
CA ALA A 154 -6.07 -19.32 -4.70
C ALA A 154 -5.08 -19.81 -3.63
N SER A 155 -4.16 -20.70 -3.99
CA SER A 155 -3.10 -21.17 -3.10
C SER A 155 -2.08 -20.06 -2.74
N TYR A 156 -1.91 -19.03 -3.58
CA TYR A 156 -1.08 -17.87 -3.23
C TYR A 156 -1.57 -17.17 -1.98
N TRP A 157 -2.89 -17.02 -1.82
CA TRP A 157 -3.48 -16.40 -0.63
C TRP A 157 -3.03 -17.12 0.64
N TRP A 158 -3.20 -18.45 0.67
CA TRP A 158 -2.75 -19.28 1.77
C TRP A 158 -1.23 -19.17 2.01
N ALA A 159 -0.42 -19.28 0.96
CA ALA A 159 1.03 -19.23 1.11
C ALA A 159 1.49 -17.87 1.66
N ILE A 160 0.91 -16.76 1.20
CA ILE A 160 1.21 -15.42 1.71
C ILE A 160 0.88 -15.35 3.20
N ILE A 161 -0.35 -15.65 3.61
CA ILE A 161 -0.77 -15.49 5.02
C ILE A 161 -0.04 -16.46 5.96
N SER A 162 0.35 -17.64 5.49
CA SER A 162 1.13 -18.60 6.27
C SER A 162 2.59 -18.20 6.40
N MET A 163 3.23 -17.76 5.30
CA MET A 163 4.63 -17.32 5.30
C MET A 163 4.84 -16.02 6.08
N THR A 164 3.86 -15.11 6.06
CA THR A 164 3.87 -13.88 6.87
C THR A 164 3.35 -14.09 8.29
N THR A 165 3.15 -15.34 8.70
CA THR A 165 2.70 -15.73 10.05
C THR A 165 1.37 -15.09 10.50
N VAL A 166 0.51 -14.68 9.55
CA VAL A 166 -0.81 -14.10 9.84
C VAL A 166 -1.81 -15.22 10.18
N GLY A 167 -1.88 -16.23 9.31
CA GLY A 167 -2.61 -17.47 9.59
C GLY A 167 -4.09 -17.30 9.94
N TYR A 168 -4.89 -16.68 9.06
CA TYR A 168 -6.34 -16.50 9.28
C TYR A 168 -7.10 -17.83 9.50
N GLY A 169 -6.60 -18.95 8.97
CA GLY A 169 -7.19 -20.27 9.15
C GLY A 169 -8.40 -20.55 8.25
N ASP A 170 -8.67 -19.67 7.29
CA ASP A 170 -9.71 -19.81 6.27
C ASP A 170 -9.37 -20.85 5.20
N MET A 171 -8.09 -21.09 4.94
CA MET A 171 -7.59 -22.19 4.10
C MET A 171 -6.45 -22.90 4.83
N VAL A 172 -6.47 -24.23 4.88
CA VAL A 172 -5.43 -25.03 5.57
C VAL A 172 -5.30 -26.39 4.86
N PRO A 173 -4.08 -26.87 4.54
CA PRO A 173 -3.90 -28.18 3.95
C PRO A 173 -4.21 -29.28 4.97
N ARG A 174 -4.98 -30.27 4.54
CA ARG A 174 -5.47 -31.37 5.40
C ARG A 174 -4.82 -32.70 5.05
N SER A 175 -4.27 -32.84 3.85
CA SER A 175 -3.56 -34.04 3.43
C SER A 175 -2.20 -34.13 4.14
N MET A 176 -1.74 -35.36 4.39
CA MET A 176 -0.38 -35.60 4.88
C MET A 176 0.71 -34.93 4.02
N PRO A 177 0.73 -35.08 2.67
CA PRO A 177 1.70 -34.40 1.83
C PRO A 177 1.56 -32.86 1.88
N GLY A 178 0.33 -32.34 1.92
CA GLY A 178 0.07 -30.90 2.02
C GLY A 178 0.56 -30.31 3.34
N GLN A 179 0.44 -31.04 4.44
CA GLN A 179 0.97 -30.65 5.76
C GLN A 179 2.50 -30.60 5.78
N ILE A 180 3.18 -31.53 5.09
CA ILE A 180 4.65 -31.49 4.96
C ILE A 180 5.07 -30.25 4.16
N VAL A 181 4.41 -29.98 3.04
CA VAL A 181 4.66 -28.76 2.24
C VAL A 181 4.40 -27.50 3.07
N ALA A 182 3.33 -27.49 3.87
CA ALA A 182 3.02 -26.39 4.77
C ALA A 182 4.10 -26.15 5.82
N LEU A 183 4.60 -27.21 6.45
CA LEU A 183 5.68 -27.09 7.42
C LEU A 183 6.92 -26.45 6.80
N ILE A 184 7.34 -26.94 5.62
CA ILE A 184 8.51 -26.42 4.91
C ILE A 184 8.28 -24.96 4.47
N SER A 185 7.09 -24.65 3.96
CA SER A 185 6.72 -23.30 3.52
C SER A 185 6.75 -22.31 4.68
N ILE A 186 6.13 -22.63 5.82
CA ILE A 186 6.12 -21.77 7.02
C ILE A 186 7.53 -21.55 7.55
N LEU A 187 8.34 -22.60 7.69
CA LEU A 187 9.73 -22.48 8.13
C LEU A 187 10.56 -21.60 7.19
N SER A 188 10.38 -21.78 5.87
CA SER A 188 11.05 -20.94 4.88
C SER A 188 10.62 -19.47 4.98
N GLY A 189 9.34 -19.20 5.22
CA GLY A 189 8.81 -17.84 5.36
C GLY A 189 9.39 -17.11 6.57
N ILE A 190 9.49 -17.79 7.71
CA ILE A 190 10.12 -17.22 8.92
C ILE A 190 11.59 -16.86 8.64
N LEU A 191 12.34 -17.74 7.98
CA LEU A 191 13.74 -17.49 7.62
C LEU A 191 13.89 -16.34 6.62
N ILE A 192 13.04 -16.29 5.59
CA ILE A 192 13.03 -15.23 4.57
C ILE A 192 12.71 -13.87 5.20
N MET A 193 11.72 -13.80 6.10
CA MET A 193 11.33 -12.55 6.76
C MET A 193 12.39 -12.06 7.75
N ALA A 194 13.12 -12.98 8.41
CA ALA A 194 14.17 -12.64 9.37
C ALA A 194 15.37 -11.90 8.72
N PHE A 195 15.71 -12.23 7.47
CA PHE A 195 16.90 -11.68 6.82
C PHE A 195 16.79 -10.16 6.52
N PRO A 196 15.72 -9.64 5.89
CA PRO A 196 15.58 -8.21 5.67
C PRO A 196 15.29 -7.44 6.94
N ALA A 197 14.58 -8.03 7.91
CA ALA A 197 14.38 -7.42 9.22
C ALA A 197 15.71 -7.14 9.93
N THR A 198 16.64 -8.10 9.92
CA THR A 198 17.99 -7.91 10.47
C THR A 198 18.79 -6.89 9.66
N SER A 199 18.76 -6.93 8.33
CA SER A 199 19.42 -5.92 7.48
C SER A 199 18.94 -4.50 7.76
N ILE A 200 17.62 -4.28 7.81
CA ILE A 200 17.02 -2.97 8.11
C ILE A 200 17.43 -2.51 9.52
N PHE A 201 17.38 -3.41 10.50
CA PHE A 201 17.82 -3.11 11.87
C PHE A 201 19.29 -2.70 11.92
N HIS A 202 20.17 -3.39 11.20
CA HIS A 202 21.59 -3.03 11.10
C HIS A 202 21.80 -1.66 10.44
N THR A 203 21.09 -1.37 9.35
CA THR A 203 21.13 -0.06 8.68
C THR A 203 20.65 1.05 9.61
N PHE A 204 19.52 0.85 10.30
CA PHE A 204 19.00 1.80 11.29
C PHE A 204 19.98 2.03 12.45
N SER A 205 20.51 0.93 13.03
CA SER A 205 21.47 1.00 14.14
C SER A 205 22.73 1.75 13.75
N ARG A 206 23.24 1.53 12.54
CA ARG A 206 24.41 2.23 12.01
C ARG A 206 24.13 3.73 11.87
N SER A 207 23.04 4.11 11.20
CA SER A 207 22.67 5.52 11.05
C SER A 207 22.42 6.22 12.40
N TYR A 208 21.87 5.50 13.38
CA TYR A 208 21.68 6.02 14.74
C TYR A 208 23.00 6.28 15.47
N GLN A 209 23.97 5.35 15.35
CA GLN A 209 25.30 5.50 15.95
C GLN A 209 26.08 6.66 15.32
N GLU A 210 26.04 6.81 14.00
CA GLU A 210 26.67 7.92 13.28
C GLU A 210 26.11 9.27 13.77
N LEU A 211 24.79 9.39 13.89
CA LEU A 211 24.13 10.60 14.39
C LEU A 211 24.50 10.91 15.85
N LYS A 212 24.59 9.87 16.70
CA LYS A 212 24.96 10.03 18.11
C LYS A 212 26.40 10.53 18.26
N GLN A 213 27.34 9.99 17.48
CA GLN A 213 28.73 10.43 17.48
C GLN A 213 28.87 11.88 17.01
N GLU A 214 28.11 12.30 16.01
CA GLU A 214 28.09 13.68 15.54
C GLU A 214 27.59 14.65 16.64
N TYR A 215 26.52 14.28 17.35
CA TYR A 215 26.02 15.02 18.50
C TYR A 215 27.02 15.10 19.67
N GLU A 216 27.69 13.99 20.00
CA GLU A 216 28.72 13.97 21.05
C GLU A 216 29.95 14.80 20.66
N GLY A 217 30.36 14.74 19.38
CA GLY A 217 31.41 15.59 18.82
C GLY A 217 31.05 17.08 18.94
N LEU A 218 29.86 17.48 18.46
CA LEU A 218 29.36 18.85 18.60
C LEU A 218 29.29 19.30 20.06
N ARG A 219 28.87 18.43 20.98
CA ARG A 219 28.80 18.74 22.42
C ARG A 219 30.19 18.95 23.03
N SER A 220 31.19 18.16 22.63
CA SER A 220 32.57 18.32 23.09
C SER A 220 33.23 19.61 22.58
N PHE A 221 32.86 20.08 21.38
CA PHE A 221 33.27 21.39 20.87
C PHE A 221 32.58 22.57 21.56
N LEU A 222 31.42 22.36 22.18
CA LEU A 222 30.61 23.39 22.84
C LEU A 222 30.79 23.44 24.37
N SER A 223 31.51 22.49 24.97
CA SER A 223 31.86 22.51 26.39
C SER A 223 33.23 23.19 26.60
N PRO A 224 33.28 24.41 27.18
CA PRO A 224 34.53 25.12 27.48
C PRO A 224 35.31 24.48 28.64
#